data_AF-A0A962X9J5-F1
#
_entry.id   AF-A0A962X9J5-F1
#
_cell.length_a   1.000
_cell.length_b   1.000
_cell.length_c   1.000
_cell.angle_alpha   90.00
_cell.angle_beta   90.00
_cell.angle_gamma   90.00
#
_symmetry.space_group_name_H-M   'P 1'
#
loop_
_entity.id
_entity.type
_entity.pdbx_description
1 polymer ?
#
loop_
_entity_poly.entity_id
_entity_poly.type
_entity_poly.pdbx_seq_one_letter_code
_entity_poly.pdbx_strand_id
1 'polypeptide(L)'
;MAETAVATSEPAPASLAAETDPNAPPQVIEQPGDNMPDDQDEVAEAAPEEKPPEELTPPARPETQIAQLLADAEQQMASRRFTAPASNNALLLYQRVLELEPGNPAALQGIQNIAVYYRDEAEQSLRRGRPDESLAYISRGLRATPQNANLLNLRQQALSSQQRREQAQQEEIRRQKMEQELAEQRYQEQLRQQRTQESQLPWWQQPPSSNNNTGGFNQR
;
A
#
# COMPACT_ATOMS: atom_id res chain seq x y z
N MET A 1 -51.91 -18.77 -16.70
CA MET A 1 -51.87 -17.39 -16.19
C MET A 1 -50.50 -17.19 -15.54
N ALA A 2 -49.89 -16.02 -15.76
CA ALA A 2 -48.53 -15.58 -15.39
C ALA A 2 -47.39 -16.30 -16.17
N GLU A 3 -46.76 -15.65 -17.16
CA GLU A 3 -45.67 -14.64 -17.08
C GLU A 3 -44.37 -15.29 -16.55
N THR A 4 -43.23 -15.26 -17.23
CA THR A 4 -42.49 -14.07 -17.71
C THR A 4 -41.48 -14.42 -18.81
N ALA A 5 -41.42 -13.57 -19.83
CA ALA A 5 -40.36 -13.53 -20.84
C ALA A 5 -39.14 -12.77 -20.32
N VAL A 6 -37.93 -13.26 -20.60
CA VAL A 6 -36.68 -12.51 -20.40
C VAL A 6 -36.32 -11.85 -21.73
N ALA A 7 -36.63 -10.56 -21.83
CA ALA A 7 -36.14 -9.68 -22.88
C ALA A 7 -34.79 -9.10 -22.45
N THR A 8 -33.76 -9.38 -23.24
CA THR A 8 -32.44 -8.74 -23.15
C THR A 8 -32.52 -7.38 -23.85
N SER A 9 -32.47 -6.31 -23.09
CA SER A 9 -32.24 -4.96 -23.60
C SER A 9 -31.20 -4.28 -22.71
N GLU A 10 -29.95 -4.30 -23.19
CA GLU A 10 -28.81 -3.61 -22.61
C GLU A 10 -28.78 -2.16 -23.16
N PRO A 11 -28.68 -1.12 -22.30
CA PRO A 11 -28.71 0.26 -22.72
C PRO A 11 -27.33 0.83 -23.06
N ALA A 12 -27.31 1.72 -24.05
CA ALA A 12 -26.17 2.52 -24.48
C ALA A 12 -25.60 3.41 -23.36
N PRO A 13 -24.27 3.69 -23.34
CA PRO A 13 -23.72 4.76 -22.53
C PRO A 13 -23.46 6.02 -23.39
N ALA A 14 -24.18 7.09 -23.09
CA ALA A 14 -23.77 8.45 -23.46
C ALA A 14 -24.12 9.39 -22.30
N SER A 15 -23.11 9.91 -21.60
CA SER A 15 -22.90 11.35 -21.41
C SER A 15 -21.99 11.66 -20.21
N LEU A 16 -20.91 12.37 -20.54
CA LEU A 16 -20.32 13.51 -19.85
C LEU A 16 -20.18 13.47 -18.32
N ALA A 17 -18.94 13.37 -17.85
CA ALA A 17 -18.47 14.18 -16.73
C ALA A 17 -17.04 14.65 -17.06
N ALA A 18 -16.89 15.97 -17.13
CA ALA A 18 -15.68 16.66 -17.52
C ALA A 18 -14.57 16.48 -16.48
N GLU A 19 -13.40 16.11 -16.97
CA GLU A 19 -12.11 16.28 -16.30
C GLU A 19 -11.91 17.74 -15.91
N THR A 20 -11.59 17.99 -14.65
CA THR A 20 -11.03 19.26 -14.21
C THR A 20 -9.58 19.02 -13.83
N ASP A 21 -8.71 19.49 -14.71
CA ASP A 21 -7.26 19.52 -14.57
C ASP A 21 -6.86 20.45 -13.39
N PRO A 22 -6.13 19.96 -12.37
CA PRO A 22 -5.71 20.79 -11.24
C PRO A 22 -4.45 21.62 -11.51
N ASN A 23 -3.91 21.67 -12.74
CA ASN A 23 -2.65 22.35 -13.03
C ASN A 23 -2.76 23.48 -14.07
N ALA A 24 -3.75 24.36 -13.90
CA ALA A 24 -3.86 25.60 -14.68
C ALA A 24 -3.32 26.80 -13.86
N PRO A 25 -2.33 27.57 -14.36
CA PRO A 25 -1.86 28.79 -13.69
C PRO A 25 -2.90 29.92 -13.84
N PRO A 26 -3.06 30.82 -12.85
CA PRO A 26 -4.04 31.90 -12.91
C PRO A 26 -3.62 32.97 -13.93
N GLN A 27 -4.52 33.25 -14.88
CA GLN A 27 -4.42 34.40 -15.78
C GLN A 27 -4.85 35.68 -15.05
N VAL A 28 -3.97 36.68 -15.06
CA VAL A 28 -4.20 38.03 -14.55
C VAL A 28 -5.10 38.76 -15.54
N ILE A 29 -6.22 39.27 -15.05
CA ILE A 29 -7.15 40.14 -15.77
C ILE A 29 -6.58 41.56 -15.71
N GLU A 30 -6.06 42.07 -16.83
CA GLU A 30 -5.86 43.50 -17.03
C GLU A 30 -6.99 44.04 -17.90
N GLN A 31 -7.65 45.09 -17.42
CA GLN A 31 -8.47 45.98 -18.24
C GLN A 31 -8.18 47.44 -17.89
N PRO A 32 -8.46 48.36 -18.83
CA PRO A 32 -7.54 49.43 -19.22
C PRO A 32 -7.96 50.81 -18.70
N GLY A 33 -7.06 51.78 -18.82
CA GLY A 33 -7.36 53.20 -18.62
C GLY A 33 -6.46 54.07 -19.49
N ASP A 34 -7.07 54.63 -20.54
CA ASP A 34 -6.54 55.66 -21.43
C ASP A 34 -6.03 56.91 -20.68
N ASN A 35 -4.90 57.46 -21.15
CA ASN A 35 -4.78 58.90 -21.44
C ASN A 35 -3.46 59.23 -22.15
N MET A 36 -3.60 59.64 -23.41
CA MET A 36 -2.74 60.59 -24.17
C MET A 36 -3.48 61.95 -24.05
N PRO A 37 -2.88 63.17 -24.14
CA PRO A 37 -1.85 63.44 -25.15
C PRO A 37 -0.81 64.58 -24.91
N ASP A 38 0.18 64.52 -25.80
CA ASP A 38 0.93 65.56 -26.52
C ASP A 38 1.75 66.68 -25.84
N ASP A 39 2.86 66.91 -26.54
CA ASP A 39 3.61 68.15 -26.78
C ASP A 39 4.73 68.64 -25.84
N GLN A 40 5.95 68.39 -26.35
CA GLN A 40 7.02 69.36 -26.69
C GLN A 40 7.96 69.93 -25.62
N ASP A 41 9.25 69.72 -25.94
CA ASP A 41 10.43 70.58 -25.75
C ASP A 41 10.70 71.21 -24.38
N GLU A 42 11.77 70.77 -23.71
CA GLU A 42 12.92 71.66 -23.43
C GLU A 42 14.11 70.96 -22.73
N VAL A 43 15.26 71.08 -23.40
CA VAL A 43 16.67 71.23 -22.93
C VAL A 43 17.24 70.42 -21.75
N ALA A 44 18.32 69.69 -22.09
CA ALA A 44 19.63 69.66 -21.44
C ALA A 44 19.72 69.76 -19.90
N GLU A 45 20.41 68.81 -19.26
CA GLU A 45 21.76 69.01 -18.70
C GLU A 45 22.26 67.72 -18.03
N ALA A 46 23.58 67.52 -18.09
CA ALA A 46 24.28 66.29 -17.74
C ALA A 46 24.35 66.02 -16.23
N ALA A 47 24.13 64.77 -15.83
CA ALA A 47 24.72 64.17 -14.63
C ALA A 47 24.83 62.64 -14.84
N PRO A 48 25.97 61.99 -14.54
CA PRO A 48 26.08 60.54 -14.69
C PRO A 48 25.23 59.84 -13.62
N GLU A 49 24.33 58.96 -14.05
CA GLU A 49 23.62 58.02 -13.17
C GLU A 49 24.64 57.09 -12.50
N GLU A 50 25.00 57.40 -11.25
CA GLU A 50 25.54 56.43 -10.33
C GLU A 50 24.52 55.31 -10.17
N LYS A 51 24.90 54.12 -10.65
CA LYS A 51 24.16 52.87 -10.42
C LYS A 51 23.79 52.77 -8.94
N PRO A 52 22.52 52.51 -8.57
CA PRO A 52 22.16 52.25 -7.18
C PRO A 52 23.03 51.11 -6.64
N PRO A 53 23.56 51.20 -5.41
CA PRO A 53 24.28 50.10 -4.81
C PRO A 53 23.32 48.91 -4.71
N GLU A 54 23.65 47.83 -5.41
CA GLU A 54 23.05 46.51 -5.22
C GLU A 54 23.07 46.23 -3.71
N GLU A 55 21.88 46.22 -3.12
CA GLU A 55 21.65 45.88 -1.74
C GLU A 55 22.10 44.43 -1.54
N LEU A 56 23.33 44.29 -1.04
CA LEU A 56 23.96 43.03 -0.64
C LEU A 56 23.09 42.42 0.46
N THR A 57 22.05 41.69 0.07
CA THR A 57 21.42 40.71 0.95
C THR A 57 22.54 39.76 1.39
N PRO A 58 22.89 39.72 2.69
CA PRO A 58 23.93 38.81 3.15
C PRO A 58 23.50 37.39 2.78
N PRO A 59 24.39 36.51 2.33
CA PRO A 59 24.03 35.13 2.06
C PRO A 59 23.42 34.55 3.34
N ALA A 60 22.21 34.01 3.24
CA ALA A 60 21.50 33.39 4.36
C ALA A 60 22.47 32.46 5.08
N ARG A 61 22.75 32.77 6.35
CA ARG A 61 23.73 32.01 7.13
C ARG A 61 23.22 30.56 7.25
N PRO A 62 24.10 29.56 7.29
CA PRO A 62 23.71 28.16 7.44
C PRO A 62 22.77 27.94 8.66
N GLU A 63 22.91 28.76 9.71
CA GLU A 63 22.02 28.75 10.89
C GLU A 63 20.55 29.05 10.56
N THR A 64 20.28 30.04 9.69
CA THR A 64 18.91 30.35 9.24
C THR A 64 18.30 29.21 8.43
N GLN A 65 19.11 28.50 7.64
CA GLN A 65 18.65 27.34 6.88
C GLN A 65 18.34 26.15 7.79
N ILE A 66 19.19 25.87 8.79
CA ILE A 66 18.95 24.81 9.79
C ILE A 66 17.65 25.07 10.55
N ALA A 67 17.41 26.31 10.98
CA ALA A 67 16.18 26.67 11.68
C ALA A 67 14.92 26.42 10.84
N GLN A 68 14.96 26.77 9.54
CA GLN A 68 13.85 26.49 8.62
C GLN A 68 13.62 24.99 8.42
N LEU A 69 14.68 24.20 8.20
CA LEU A 69 14.58 22.75 8.04
C LEU A 69 14.02 22.06 9.29
N LEU A 70 14.40 22.52 10.48
CA LEU A 70 13.86 22.01 11.75
C LEU A 70 12.37 22.33 11.89
N ALA A 71 11.95 23.55 11.59
CA ALA A 71 10.54 23.94 11.62
C ALA A 71 9.69 23.12 10.62
N ASP A 72 10.19 22.92 9.40
CA ASP A 72 9.53 22.08 8.40
C ASP A 72 9.45 20.62 8.87
N ALA A 73 10.51 20.09 9.49
CA ALA A 73 10.54 18.72 10.02
C ALA A 73 9.48 18.53 11.11
N GLU A 74 9.33 19.51 12.00
CA GLU A 74 8.29 19.51 13.03
C GLU A 74 6.88 19.55 12.44
N GLN A 75 6.66 20.31 11.37
CA GLN A 75 5.39 20.29 10.63
C GLN A 75 5.10 18.91 10.01
N GLN A 76 6.12 18.25 9.45
CA GLN A 76 5.98 16.88 8.94
C GLN A 76 5.68 15.88 10.07
N MET A 77 6.31 16.06 11.25
CA MET A 77 6.00 15.26 12.45
C MET A 77 4.54 15.45 12.88
N ALA A 78 4.07 16.69 12.98
CA ALA A 78 2.68 17.00 13.34
C ALA A 78 1.67 16.40 12.33
N SER A 79 2.06 16.35 11.06
CA SER A 79 1.26 15.76 9.98
C SER A 79 1.40 14.23 9.87
N ARG A 80 2.09 13.56 10.81
CA ARG A 80 2.41 12.11 10.81
C ARG A 80 3.16 11.63 9.55
N ARG A 81 3.86 12.52 8.87
CA ARG A 81 4.71 12.23 7.70
C ARG A 81 6.12 11.93 8.17
N PHE A 82 6.28 10.86 8.94
CA PHE A 82 7.55 10.56 9.62
C PHE A 82 8.63 10.05 8.66
N THR A 83 8.31 9.01 7.89
CA THR A 83 9.23 8.33 6.96
C THR A 83 8.59 8.10 5.59
N ALA A 84 7.42 8.69 5.38
CA ALA A 84 6.64 8.64 4.15
C ALA A 84 5.90 9.98 4.01
N PRO A 85 5.69 10.49 2.77
CA PRO A 85 6.12 9.94 1.47
C PRO A 85 7.64 9.98 1.27
N ALA A 86 8.13 9.42 0.17
CA ALA A 86 9.57 9.30 -0.12
C ALA A 86 10.28 10.64 -0.39
N SER A 87 9.55 11.70 -0.76
CA SER A 87 10.13 12.98 -1.15
C SER A 87 10.13 14.04 -0.03
N ASN A 88 9.11 14.05 0.83
CA ASN A 88 8.96 15.06 1.88
C ASN A 88 8.43 14.42 3.17
N ASN A 89 9.34 14.09 4.07
CA ASN A 89 9.03 13.53 5.39
C ASN A 89 10.01 14.06 6.44
N ALA A 90 9.61 13.96 7.71
CA ALA A 90 10.38 14.50 8.84
C ALA A 90 11.78 13.90 8.93
N LEU A 91 11.95 12.59 8.68
CA LEU A 91 13.25 11.94 8.74
C LEU A 91 14.25 12.55 7.73
N LEU A 92 13.82 12.80 6.49
CA LEU A 92 14.68 13.41 5.47
C LEU A 92 15.11 14.83 5.85
N LEU A 93 14.20 15.61 6.41
CA LEU A 93 14.50 16.99 6.83
C LEU A 93 15.50 16.99 8.01
N TYR A 94 15.31 16.12 9.00
CA TYR A 94 16.29 15.96 10.07
C TYR A 94 17.64 15.44 9.58
N GLN A 95 17.67 14.50 8.63
CA GLN A 95 18.92 14.04 8.02
C GLN A 95 19.65 15.18 7.31
N ARG A 96 18.93 16.04 6.59
CA ARG A 96 19.52 17.23 5.95
C ARG A 96 20.07 18.23 6.97
N VAL A 97 19.42 18.39 8.13
CA VAL A 97 19.99 19.18 9.23
C VAL A 97 21.31 18.57 9.71
N LEU A 98 21.37 17.24 9.87
CA LEU A 98 22.60 16.55 10.30
C LEU A 98 23.71 16.56 9.25
N GLU A 99 23.38 16.68 7.96
CA GLU A 99 24.38 16.91 6.90
C GLU A 99 25.05 18.29 7.04
N LEU A 100 24.31 19.29 7.51
CA LEU A 100 24.82 20.65 7.76
C LEU A 100 25.49 20.76 9.14
N GLU A 101 24.91 20.14 10.16
CA GLU A 101 25.36 20.16 11.54
C GLU A 101 25.20 18.75 12.18
N PRO A 102 26.23 17.87 12.07
CA PRO A 102 26.13 16.48 12.52
C PRO A 102 25.81 16.26 13.99
N GLY A 103 26.03 17.28 14.82
CA GLY A 103 25.77 17.25 16.26
C GLY A 103 24.47 17.95 16.68
N ASN A 104 23.63 18.38 15.73
CA ASN A 104 22.44 19.16 16.06
C ASN A 104 21.49 18.37 16.98
N PRO A 105 21.26 18.83 18.22
CA PRO A 105 20.51 18.06 19.21
C PRO A 105 19.03 17.93 18.84
N ALA A 106 18.45 18.94 18.18
CA ALA A 106 17.05 18.92 17.79
C ALA A 106 16.79 17.87 16.70
N ALA A 107 17.68 17.77 15.70
CA ALA A 107 17.55 16.76 14.65
C ALA A 107 17.76 15.33 15.17
N LEU A 108 18.77 15.11 16.01
CA LEU A 108 18.99 13.81 16.67
C LEU A 108 17.77 13.39 17.49
N GLN A 109 17.20 14.31 18.27
CA GLN A 109 16.01 14.05 19.07
C GLN A 109 14.78 13.77 18.20
N GLY A 110 14.61 14.52 17.10
CA GLY A 110 13.53 14.28 16.13
C GLY A 110 13.57 12.87 15.55
N ILE A 111 14.75 12.41 15.11
CA ILE A 111 14.97 11.04 14.62
C ILE A 111 14.67 10.00 15.71
N GLN A 112 15.08 10.27 16.96
CA GLN A 112 14.79 9.40 18.09
C GLN A 112 13.29 9.31 18.39
N ASN A 113 12.55 10.42 18.29
CA ASN A 113 11.11 10.47 18.47
C ASN A 113 10.38 9.63 17.41
N ILE A 114 10.85 9.67 16.15
CA ILE A 114 10.33 8.81 15.08
C ILE A 114 10.52 7.33 15.43
N ALA A 115 11.71 6.95 15.92
CA ALA A 115 12.00 5.58 16.31
C ALA A 115 11.12 5.10 17.49
N VAL A 116 10.90 5.97 18.48
CA VAL A 116 10.02 5.71 19.63
C VAL A 116 8.58 5.47 19.17
N TYR A 117 8.04 6.35 18.32
CA TYR A 117 6.70 6.19 17.77
C TYR A 117 6.53 4.81 17.11
N TYR A 118 7.46 4.44 16.23
CA TYR A 118 7.35 3.16 15.52
C TYR A 118 7.56 1.94 16.41
N ARG A 119 8.38 2.05 17.46
CA ARG A 119 8.49 1.01 18.48
C ARG A 119 7.13 0.82 19.16
N ASP A 120 6.49 1.89 19.59
CA ASP A 120 5.23 1.82 20.34
C ASP A 120 4.09 1.24 19.48
N GLU A 121 4.00 1.64 18.21
CA GLU A 121 3.05 1.05 17.25
C GLU A 121 3.34 -0.43 16.97
N ALA A 122 4.62 -0.80 16.88
CA ALA A 122 5.03 -2.18 16.68
C ALA A 122 4.73 -3.07 17.90
N GLU A 123 4.94 -2.57 19.11
CA GLU A 123 4.63 -3.28 20.35
C GLU A 123 3.12 -3.49 20.49
N GLN A 124 2.33 -2.45 20.22
CA GLN A 124 0.86 -2.55 20.20
C GLN A 124 0.38 -3.60 19.19
N SER A 125 0.97 -3.61 17.99
CA SER A 125 0.63 -4.59 16.95
C SER A 125 0.92 -6.03 17.39
N LEU A 126 2.06 -6.26 18.08
CA LEU A 126 2.37 -7.58 18.66
C LEU A 126 1.38 -7.99 19.74
N ARG A 127 1.03 -7.07 20.65
CA ARG A 127 0.03 -7.33 21.70
C ARG A 127 -1.33 -7.71 21.12
N ARG A 128 -1.65 -7.23 19.92
CA ARG A 128 -2.87 -7.55 19.17
C ARG A 128 -2.76 -8.85 18.34
N GLY A 129 -1.65 -9.58 18.44
CA GLY A 129 -1.42 -10.80 17.66
C GLY A 129 -1.19 -10.55 16.17
N ARG A 130 -0.71 -9.35 15.80
CA ARG A 130 -0.45 -8.93 14.42
C ARG A 130 1.05 -8.76 14.16
N PRO A 131 1.82 -9.86 14.07
CA PRO A 131 3.27 -9.78 13.89
C PRO A 131 3.67 -9.13 12.56
N ASP A 132 2.88 -9.29 11.49
CA ASP A 132 3.15 -8.71 10.18
C ASP A 132 3.11 -7.18 10.20
N GLU A 133 2.08 -6.60 10.84
CA GLU A 133 1.95 -5.15 11.05
C GLU A 133 3.11 -4.62 11.91
N SER A 134 3.46 -5.35 12.98
CA SER A 134 4.60 -5.00 13.83
C SER A 134 5.91 -4.93 13.05
N LEU A 135 6.21 -5.93 12.21
CA LEU A 135 7.40 -5.94 11.37
C LEU A 135 7.45 -4.74 10.40
N ALA A 136 6.31 -4.32 9.87
CA ALA A 136 6.23 -3.14 9.02
C ALA A 136 6.56 -1.85 9.79
N TYR A 137 6.05 -1.68 11.02
CA TYR A 137 6.39 -0.54 11.87
C TYR A 137 7.87 -0.56 12.30
N ILE A 138 8.38 -1.71 12.72
CA ILE A 138 9.79 -1.90 13.07
C ILE A 138 10.70 -1.50 11.92
N SER A 139 10.37 -1.95 10.70
CA SER A 139 11.15 -1.62 9.51
C SER A 139 11.20 -0.11 9.23
N ARG A 140 10.11 0.63 9.51
CA ARG A 140 10.10 2.09 9.40
C ARG A 140 10.94 2.76 10.48
N GLY A 141 10.86 2.30 11.73
CA GLY A 141 11.69 2.80 12.83
C GLY A 141 13.19 2.55 12.62
N LEU A 142 13.55 1.40 12.06
CA LEU A 142 14.95 1.06 11.75
C LEU A 142 15.54 1.87 10.58
N ARG A 143 14.71 2.47 9.70
CA ARG A 143 15.22 3.44 8.71
C ARG A 143 15.72 4.72 9.38
N ALA A 144 15.08 5.13 10.47
CA ALA A 144 15.50 6.28 11.27
C ALA A 144 16.72 5.94 12.15
N THR A 145 16.68 4.78 12.82
CA THR A 145 17.73 4.34 13.74
C THR A 145 18.12 2.87 13.48
N PRO A 146 19.03 2.60 12.52
CA PRO A 146 19.36 1.23 12.12
C PRO A 146 19.93 0.35 13.23
N GLN A 147 20.61 0.95 14.20
CA GLN A 147 21.28 0.28 15.31
C GLN A 147 20.47 0.28 16.61
N ASN A 148 19.18 0.63 16.55
CA ASN A 148 18.33 0.68 17.74
C ASN A 148 18.06 -0.73 18.29
N ALA A 149 18.72 -1.05 19.41
CA ALA A 149 18.65 -2.36 20.04
C ALA A 149 17.20 -2.78 20.40
N ASN A 150 16.35 -1.84 20.84
CA ASN A 150 14.97 -2.15 21.21
C ASN A 150 14.16 -2.59 19.98
N LEU A 151 14.29 -1.90 18.85
CA LEU A 151 13.61 -2.27 17.60
C LEU A 151 14.13 -3.59 17.04
N LEU A 152 15.44 -3.85 17.14
CA LEU A 152 16.04 -5.12 16.71
C LEU A 152 15.54 -6.30 17.55
N ASN A 153 15.47 -6.14 18.88
CA ASN A 153 14.91 -7.15 19.77
C ASN A 153 13.42 -7.40 19.48
N LEU A 154 12.65 -6.33 19.25
CA LEU A 154 11.23 -6.45 18.90
C LEU A 154 11.04 -7.19 17.57
N ARG A 155 11.95 -6.99 16.60
CA ARG A 155 11.95 -7.73 15.33
C ARG A 155 12.08 -9.23 15.53
N GLN A 156 13.01 -9.66 16.38
CA GLN A 156 13.21 -11.07 16.69
C GLN A 156 11.94 -11.67 17.33
N GLN A 157 11.31 -10.95 18.26
CA GLN A 157 10.06 -11.37 18.88
C GLN A 157 8.94 -11.52 17.85
N ALA A 158 8.77 -10.53 16.97
CA ALA A 158 7.76 -10.55 15.91
C ALA A 158 7.94 -11.73 14.94
N LEU A 159 9.17 -11.99 14.50
CA LEU A 159 9.50 -13.13 13.64
C LEU A 159 9.17 -14.46 14.31
N SER A 160 9.53 -14.62 15.59
CA SER A 160 9.19 -15.85 16.33
C SER A 160 7.67 -16.06 16.46
N SER A 161 6.90 -14.97 16.62
CA SER A 161 5.45 -15.03 16.70
C SER A 161 4.83 -15.38 15.34
N GLN A 162 5.37 -14.84 14.25
CA GLN A 162 4.95 -15.15 12.88
C GLN A 162 5.20 -16.64 12.56
N GLN A 163 6.41 -17.13 12.85
CA GLN A 163 6.78 -18.53 12.61
C GLN A 163 5.88 -19.51 13.36
N ARG A 164 5.58 -19.25 14.64
CA ARG A 164 4.66 -20.10 15.42
C ARG A 164 3.26 -20.14 14.80
N ARG A 165 2.77 -19.00 14.29
CA ARG A 165 1.46 -18.91 13.63
C ARG A 165 1.43 -19.71 12.33
N GLU A 166 2.47 -19.61 11.52
CA GLU A 166 2.60 -20.38 10.28
C GLU A 166 2.66 -21.89 10.55
N GLN A 167 3.42 -22.32 11.55
CA GLN A 167 3.50 -23.73 11.95
C GLN A 167 2.14 -24.26 12.40
N ALA A 168 1.42 -23.53 13.25
CA ALA A 168 0.08 -23.93 13.69
C ALA A 168 -0.89 -24.07 12.51
N GLN A 169 -0.86 -23.13 11.56
CA GLN A 169 -1.69 -23.20 10.34
C GLN A 169 -1.33 -24.41 9.47
N GLN A 170 -0.05 -24.70 9.29
CA GLN A 170 0.39 -25.86 8.52
C GLN A 170 -0.04 -27.18 9.17
N GLU A 171 0.05 -27.27 10.50
CA GLU A 171 -0.42 -28.43 11.25
C GLU A 171 -1.93 -28.63 11.12
N GLU A 172 -2.72 -27.55 11.19
CA GLU A 172 -4.16 -27.58 10.95
C GLU A 172 -4.51 -28.06 9.54
N ILE A 173 -3.87 -27.48 8.52
CA ILE A 173 -4.06 -27.89 7.12
C ILE A 173 -3.70 -29.36 6.93
N ARG A 174 -2.57 -29.80 7.49
CA ARG A 174 -2.13 -31.20 7.43
C ARG A 174 -3.15 -32.12 8.10
N ARG A 175 -3.66 -31.72 9.26
CA ARG A 175 -4.67 -32.49 10.00
C ARG A 175 -5.96 -32.62 9.21
N GLN A 176 -6.47 -31.51 8.66
CA GLN A 176 -7.67 -31.50 7.81
C GLN A 176 -7.49 -32.43 6.61
N LYS A 177 -6.34 -32.38 5.96
CA LYS A 177 -6.04 -33.25 4.81
C LYS A 177 -6.03 -34.74 5.19
N MET A 178 -5.39 -35.11 6.30
CA MET A 178 -5.39 -36.51 6.77
C MET A 178 -6.80 -37.00 7.12
N GLU A 179 -7.64 -36.13 7.69
CA GLU A 179 -9.03 -36.45 8.01
C GLU A 179 -9.87 -36.67 6.74
N GLN A 180 -9.68 -35.83 5.72
CA GLN A 180 -10.30 -36.00 4.41
C GLN A 180 -9.88 -37.33 3.76
N GLU A 181 -8.59 -37.63 3.73
CA GLU A 181 -8.06 -38.89 3.19
C GLU A 181 -8.66 -40.11 3.91
N LEU A 182 -8.78 -40.06 5.24
CA LEU A 182 -9.40 -41.12 6.01
C LEU A 182 -10.91 -41.25 5.73
N ALA A 183 -11.62 -40.12 5.57
CA ALA A 183 -13.03 -40.12 5.20
C ALA A 183 -13.26 -40.73 3.82
N GLU A 184 -12.42 -40.38 2.84
CA GLU A 184 -12.43 -40.96 1.50
C GLU A 184 -12.15 -42.47 1.53
N GLN A 185 -11.14 -42.90 2.28
CA GLN A 185 -10.83 -44.32 2.45
C GLN A 185 -12.01 -45.09 3.03
N ARG A 186 -12.63 -44.57 4.09
CA ARG A 186 -13.83 -45.17 4.70
C ARG A 186 -15.00 -45.24 3.72
N TYR A 187 -15.22 -44.19 2.94
CA TYR A 187 -16.26 -44.17 1.92
C TYR A 187 -16.01 -45.23 0.83
N GLN A 188 -14.79 -45.32 0.33
CA GLN A 188 -14.41 -46.36 -0.64
C GLN A 188 -14.59 -47.77 -0.08
N GLU A 189 -14.22 -47.97 1.19
CA GLU A 189 -14.41 -49.26 1.86
C GLU A 189 -15.89 -49.62 1.97
N GLN A 190 -16.75 -48.68 2.35
CA GLN A 190 -18.20 -48.89 2.38
C GLN A 190 -18.76 -49.24 0.99
N LEU A 191 -18.30 -48.56 -0.07
CA LEU A 191 -18.70 -48.89 -1.44
C LEU A 191 -18.24 -50.30 -1.85
N ARG A 192 -17.02 -50.70 -1.48
CA ARG A 192 -16.53 -52.07 -1.71
C ARG A 192 -17.41 -53.09 -1.00
N GLN A 193 -17.73 -52.86 0.27
CA GLN A 193 -18.60 -53.75 1.03
C GLN A 193 -20.00 -53.86 0.43
N GLN A 194 -20.60 -52.75 -0.01
CA GLN A 194 -21.90 -52.75 -0.70
C GLN A 194 -21.82 -53.55 -2.01
N ARG A 195 -20.81 -53.29 -2.85
CA ARG A 195 -20.61 -54.04 -4.10
C ARG A 195 -20.44 -55.54 -3.85
N THR A 196 -19.72 -55.93 -2.80
CA THR A 196 -19.52 -57.34 -2.44
C THR A 196 -20.81 -57.98 -1.92
N GLN A 197 -21.68 -57.24 -1.23
CA GLN A 197 -23.01 -57.72 -0.84
C GLN A 197 -23.94 -57.88 -2.06
N GLU A 198 -23.95 -56.90 -2.97
CA GLU A 198 -24.69 -57.00 -4.24
C GLU A 198 -24.20 -58.18 -5.11
N SER A 199 -22.89 -58.43 -5.13
CA SER A 199 -22.28 -59.54 -5.90
C SER A 199 -22.47 -60.92 -5.24
N GLN A 200 -22.95 -60.99 -4.00
CA GLN A 200 -23.28 -62.24 -3.31
C GLN A 200 -24.65 -62.80 -3.71
N LEU A 201 -25.44 -62.07 -4.51
CA LEU A 201 -26.62 -62.62 -5.17
C LEU A 201 -26.19 -63.76 -6.10
N PRO A 202 -26.68 -64.99 -5.90
CA PRO A 202 -26.22 -66.14 -6.67
C PRO A 202 -26.48 -65.93 -8.17
N TRP A 203 -25.48 -66.24 -9.00
CA TRP A 203 -25.52 -66.11 -10.46
C TRP A 203 -26.68 -66.86 -11.15
N TRP A 204 -27.41 -67.73 -10.43
CA TRP A 204 -28.59 -68.47 -10.91
C TRP A 204 -29.96 -67.81 -10.58
N GLN A 205 -29.99 -66.66 -9.88
CA GLN A 205 -31.22 -65.87 -9.63
C GLN A 205 -31.40 -64.68 -10.58
N GLN A 206 -30.52 -64.50 -11.57
CA GLN A 206 -30.71 -63.47 -12.60
C GLN A 206 -31.66 -64.02 -13.69
N PRO A 207 -32.74 -63.32 -14.06
CA PRO A 207 -33.59 -63.74 -15.18
C PRO A 207 -32.72 -63.81 -16.44
N PRO A 208 -32.95 -64.77 -17.35
CA PRO A 208 -32.18 -64.84 -18.59
C PRO A 208 -32.28 -63.49 -19.29
N SER A 209 -31.16 -62.79 -19.43
CA SER A 209 -31.09 -61.60 -20.26
C SER A 209 -31.45 -62.04 -21.66
N SER A 210 -32.67 -61.72 -22.09
CA SER A 210 -33.11 -61.85 -23.47
C SER A 210 -32.17 -60.99 -24.31
N ASN A 211 -31.11 -61.63 -24.81
CA ASN A 211 -30.18 -61.09 -25.77
C ASN A 211 -30.94 -60.89 -27.08
N ASN A 212 -31.62 -59.75 -27.22
CA ASN A 212 -32.03 -59.24 -28.52
C ASN A 212 -30.79 -58.72 -29.24
N ASN A 213 -29.96 -59.65 -29.71
CA ASN A 213 -29.07 -59.41 -30.81
C ASN A 213 -29.88 -59.50 -32.11
N THR A 214 -30.72 -58.50 -32.35
CA THR A 214 -31.24 -58.21 -33.69
C THR A 214 -30.12 -57.52 -34.44
N GLY A 215 -29.24 -58.32 -35.03
CA GLY A 215 -28.05 -57.84 -35.74
C GLY A 215 -27.62 -58.80 -36.83
N GLY A 216 -28.44 -58.91 -37.88
CA GLY A 216 -27.95 -59.18 -39.24
C GLY A 216 -27.50 -60.61 -39.54
N PHE A 217 -28.47 -61.42 -39.96
CA PHE A 217 -28.28 -62.36 -41.07
C PHE A 217 -27.46 -61.68 -42.19
N ASN A 218 -26.33 -62.26 -42.59
CA ASN A 218 -25.86 -62.19 -43.97
C ASN A 218 -25.37 -63.57 -44.37
N GLN A 219 -26.25 -64.28 -45.07
CA GLN A 219 -25.93 -65.47 -45.83
C GLN A 219 -25.20 -65.03 -47.11
N ARG A 220 -24.08 -65.72 -47.37
CA ARG A 220 -23.48 -66.05 -48.67
C ARG A 220 -23.37 -64.96 -49.74
#